data_AF-A0A453HRB9-F1
#
_entry.id   AF-A0A453HRB9-F1
#
_cell.length_a   1.000
_cell.length_b   1.000
_cell.length_c   1.000
_cell.angle_alpha   90.00
_cell.angle_beta   90.00
_cell.angle_gamma   90.00
#
_symmetry.space_group_name_H-M   'P 1'
#
loop_
_entity.id
_entity.type
_entity.pdbx_description
1 polymer ?
#
loop_
_entity_poly.entity_id
_entity_poly.type
_entity_poly.pdbx_seq_one_letter_code
_entity_poly.pdbx_strand_id
1 'polypeptide(L)'
;RNPSPVWDKLVFNKIKARLGGRVRVMSSGASPLSPDVMEFLRICFGGDILEGYGMTETSCVITLMDVGDISIGHVGSPNPACEVKLVDVPEMNYTSEDQPYPRGEICARGPIIFQGYYKDEVQTREVIDEDSWLHTGDIGLWLPGGRLKIIDR
;
A
#
# COMPACT_ATOMS: atom_id res chain seq x y z
N ARG A 1 3.60 -5.41 -24.67
CA ARG A 1 2.26 -5.79 -25.16
C ARG A 1 1.67 -4.56 -25.86
N ASN A 2 0.88 -4.72 -26.92
CA ASN A 2 0.06 -3.65 -27.50
C ASN A 2 -1.39 -3.91 -27.09
N PRO A 3 -1.79 -3.52 -25.86
CA PRO A 3 -3.14 -3.77 -25.39
C PRO A 3 -4.19 -3.02 -26.24
N SER A 4 -3.82 -1.94 -26.93
CA SER A 4 -4.70 -1.23 -27.84
C SER A 4 -3.98 -0.73 -29.09
N PRO A 5 -3.89 -1.54 -30.17
CA PRO A 5 -3.05 -1.23 -31.34
C PRO A 5 -3.30 0.13 -31.99
N VAL A 6 -4.56 0.59 -32.03
CA VAL A 6 -4.94 1.88 -32.61
C VAL A 6 -4.51 3.02 -31.70
N TRP A 7 -4.89 3.00 -30.41
CA TRP A 7 -4.57 4.06 -29.46
C TRP A 7 -3.08 4.11 -29.11
N ASP A 8 -2.41 2.95 -29.07
CA ASP A 8 -0.96 2.85 -28.92
C ASP A 8 -0.25 3.62 -30.04
N LYS A 9 -0.68 3.44 -31.30
CA LYS A 9 -0.09 4.14 -32.44
C LYS A 9 -0.38 5.65 -32.44
N LEU A 10 -1.60 6.06 -32.09
CA LEU A 10 -2.03 7.46 -32.18
C LEU A 10 -1.52 8.33 -31.01
N VAL A 11 -1.60 7.80 -29.79
CA VAL A 11 -1.42 8.54 -28.53
C VAL A 11 -0.32 7.92 -27.67
N PHE A 12 -0.49 6.67 -27.22
CA PHE A 12 0.27 6.16 -26.08
C PHE A 12 1.75 5.89 -26.37
N ASN A 13 2.14 5.49 -27.58
CA ASN A 13 3.55 5.26 -27.90
C ASN A 13 4.40 6.55 -27.78
N LYS A 14 3.80 7.73 -28.01
CA LYS A 14 4.49 9.02 -27.80
C LYS A 14 4.77 9.28 -26.32
N ILE A 15 3.85 8.89 -25.44
CA ILE A 15 3.99 8.99 -23.98
C ILE A 15 5.01 7.97 -23.48
N LYS A 16 4.87 6.69 -23.87
CA LYS A 16 5.80 5.61 -23.53
C LYS A 16 7.24 5.95 -23.94
N ALA A 17 7.43 6.57 -25.10
CA ALA A 17 8.75 6.98 -25.59
C ALA A 17 9.46 7.99 -24.68
N ARG A 18 8.73 8.80 -23.89
CA ARG A 18 9.33 9.74 -22.92
C ARG A 18 10.09 9.03 -21.81
N LEU A 19 9.73 7.78 -21.50
CA LEU A 19 10.41 6.90 -20.54
C LEU A 19 11.17 5.75 -21.22
N GLY A 20 11.55 5.91 -22.50
CA GLY A 20 12.34 4.93 -23.25
C GLY A 20 11.55 3.75 -23.83
N GLY A 21 10.21 3.75 -23.74
CA GLY A 21 9.33 2.84 -24.49
C GLY A 21 9.29 1.38 -24.01
N ARG A 22 10.04 1.03 -22.96
CA ARG A 22 10.18 -0.35 -22.45
C ARG A 22 9.74 -0.52 -21.00
N VAL A 23 9.07 0.47 -20.42
CA VAL A 23 8.52 0.36 -19.07
C VAL A 23 7.47 -0.74 -19.04
N ARG A 24 7.57 -1.63 -18.05
CA ARG A 24 6.66 -2.77 -17.85
C ARG A 24 5.89 -2.66 -16.54
N VAL A 25 6.57 -2.18 -15.51
CA VAL A 25 6.06 -2.04 -14.15
C VAL A 25 6.45 -0.65 -13.66
N MET A 26 5.52 0.01 -12.97
CA MET A 26 5.80 1.18 -12.14
C MET A 26 5.26 0.89 -10.74
N SER A 27 5.99 1.33 -9.72
CA SER A 27 5.58 1.19 -8.33
C SER A 27 5.58 2.56 -7.65
N SER A 28 4.55 2.82 -6.85
CA SER A 28 4.44 3.98 -5.95
C SER A 28 4.38 3.52 -4.51
N GLY A 29 4.80 4.38 -3.58
CA GLY A 29 4.71 4.13 -2.14
C GLY A 29 5.06 5.38 -1.34
N ALA A 30 5.17 5.24 -0.01
CA ALA A 30 5.41 6.29 0.99
C ALA A 30 4.28 7.32 1.18
N SER A 31 3.51 7.63 0.14
CA SER A 31 2.37 8.54 0.20
C SER A 31 1.23 8.04 -0.70
N PRO A 32 -0.04 8.31 -0.36
CA PRO A 32 -1.18 7.87 -1.15
C PRO A 32 -1.09 8.35 -2.60
N LEU A 33 -1.17 7.42 -3.55
CA LEU A 33 -1.32 7.72 -4.96
C LEU A 33 -2.81 7.97 -5.27
N SER A 34 -3.11 9.11 -5.88
CA SER A 34 -4.49 9.38 -6.32
C SER A 34 -4.98 8.29 -7.29
N PRO A 35 -6.20 7.74 -7.11
CA PRO A 35 -6.77 6.76 -8.02
C PRO A 35 -6.78 7.22 -9.48
N ASP A 36 -7.09 8.50 -9.73
CA ASP A 36 -7.12 9.09 -11.07
C ASP A 36 -5.73 9.09 -11.74
N VAL A 37 -4.68 9.33 -10.94
CA VAL A 37 -3.29 9.29 -11.42
C VAL A 37 -2.89 7.86 -11.74
N MET A 38 -3.23 6.90 -10.87
CA MET A 38 -2.95 5.49 -11.11
C MET A 38 -3.65 5.00 -12.39
N GLU A 39 -4.93 5.34 -12.57
CA GLU A 39 -5.70 4.99 -13.76
C GLU A 39 -5.10 5.62 -15.03
N PHE A 40 -4.77 6.92 -14.99
CA PHE A 40 -4.12 7.61 -16.10
C PHE A 40 -2.81 6.92 -16.53
N LEU A 41 -1.95 6.57 -15.56
CA LEU A 41 -0.68 5.89 -15.82
C LEU A 41 -0.92 4.50 -16.42
N ARG A 42 -1.90 3.75 -15.91
CA ARG A 42 -2.28 2.44 -16.47
C ARG A 42 -2.70 2.53 -17.91
N ILE A 43 -3.58 3.49 -18.23
CA ILE A 43 -4.06 3.71 -19.60
C ILE A 43 -2.91 4.09 -20.52
N CYS A 44 -2.05 5.01 -20.10
CA CYS A 44 -0.97 5.52 -20.93
C CYS A 44 0.15 4.50 -21.19
N PHE A 45 0.51 3.69 -20.19
CA PHE A 45 1.64 2.79 -20.28
C PHE A 45 1.23 1.35 -20.60
N GLY A 46 -0.02 0.97 -20.34
CA GLY A 46 -0.55 -0.37 -20.60
C GLY A 46 0.22 -1.45 -19.83
N GLY A 47 0.81 -1.08 -18.69
CA GLY A 47 1.62 -1.92 -17.82
C GLY A 47 1.10 -1.90 -16.38
N ASP A 48 1.73 -2.69 -15.52
CA ASP A 48 1.34 -2.80 -14.13
C ASP A 48 1.78 -1.55 -13.36
N ILE A 49 0.81 -0.84 -12.78
CA ILE A 49 1.04 0.24 -11.83
C ILE A 49 0.63 -0.31 -10.47
N LEU A 50 1.60 -0.42 -9.57
CA LEU A 50 1.45 -1.02 -8.25
C LEU A 50 1.63 0.06 -7.19
N GLU A 51 0.88 -0.04 -6.11
CA GLU A 51 1.07 0.77 -4.91
C GLU A 51 1.39 -0.14 -3.74
N GLY A 52 2.36 0.28 -2.93
CA GLY A 52 2.73 -0.41 -1.72
C GLY A 52 2.76 0.55 -0.54
N TYR A 53 2.45 0.01 0.63
CA TYR A 53 2.47 0.74 1.89
C TYR A 53 3.53 0.16 2.82
N GLY A 54 4.18 1.07 3.53
CA GLY A 54 5.18 0.79 4.53
C GLY A 54 5.74 2.10 5.07
N MET A 55 6.56 1.98 6.10
CA MET A 55 7.23 3.08 6.78
C MET A 55 8.68 2.72 7.10
N THR A 56 9.46 3.70 7.53
CA THR A 56 10.90 3.52 7.84
C THR A 56 11.10 2.41 8.87
N GLU A 57 10.23 2.38 9.87
CA GLU A 57 10.19 1.44 11.00
C GLU A 57 9.85 0.01 10.56
N THR A 58 9.43 -0.18 9.30
CA THR A 58 9.17 -1.49 8.69
C THR A 58 10.20 -1.89 7.64
N SER A 59 11.32 -1.17 7.55
CA SER A 59 12.42 -1.36 6.59
C SER A 59 12.08 -1.21 5.11
N CYS A 60 10.87 -1.58 4.68
CA CYS A 60 10.41 -1.53 3.29
C CYS A 60 8.87 -1.55 3.21
N VAL A 61 8.27 -2.69 2.83
CA VAL A 61 6.85 -2.79 2.42
C VAL A 61 6.09 -3.76 3.32
N ILE A 62 5.03 -3.25 3.96
CA ILE A 62 4.04 -4.01 4.75
C ILE A 62 3.03 -4.68 3.81
N THR A 63 2.49 -3.92 2.84
CA THR A 63 1.53 -4.42 1.84
C THR A 63 1.89 -3.96 0.44
N LEU A 64 1.60 -4.81 -0.56
CA LEU A 64 1.86 -4.49 -1.97
C LEU A 64 0.72 -5.00 -2.86
N MET A 65 0.36 -4.22 -3.87
CA MET A 65 -0.53 -4.70 -4.93
C MET A 65 0.09 -5.85 -5.72
N ASP A 66 -0.72 -6.86 -6.03
CA ASP A 66 -0.32 -7.97 -6.88
C ASP A 66 -0.16 -7.54 -8.35
N VAL A 67 0.79 -8.16 -9.04
CA VAL A 67 0.97 -7.98 -10.48
C VAL A 67 -0.28 -8.45 -11.22
N GLY A 68 -0.86 -7.60 -12.07
CA GLY A 68 -2.09 -7.89 -12.79
C GLY A 68 -3.38 -7.56 -12.02
N ASP A 69 -3.31 -7.11 -10.76
CA ASP A 69 -4.48 -6.56 -10.08
C ASP A 69 -4.91 -5.27 -10.78
N ILE A 70 -6.12 -5.21 -11.33
CA ILE A 70 -6.63 -4.04 -12.06
C ILE A 70 -7.47 -3.08 -11.20
N SER A 71 -7.73 -3.39 -9.93
CA SER A 71 -8.38 -2.41 -9.04
C SER A 71 -7.44 -1.27 -8.63
N ILE A 72 -8.04 -0.22 -8.07
CA ILE A 72 -7.38 1.03 -7.67
C ILE A 72 -7.83 1.44 -6.26
N GLY A 73 -7.06 2.31 -5.62
CA GLY A 73 -7.42 2.90 -4.32
C GLY A 73 -7.20 1.96 -3.13
N HIS A 74 -6.23 1.05 -3.23
CA HIS A 74 -5.78 0.17 -2.15
C HIS A 74 -4.28 -0.11 -2.30
N VAL A 75 -3.64 -0.52 -1.22
CA VAL A 75 -2.19 -0.78 -1.15
C VAL A 75 -1.87 -2.27 -1.22
N GLY A 76 -2.88 -3.10 -1.47
CA GLY A 76 -2.74 -4.52 -1.77
C GLY A 76 -2.75 -5.39 -0.52
N SER A 77 -2.26 -6.62 -0.66
CA SER A 77 -2.29 -7.63 0.40
C SER A 77 -1.01 -7.58 1.25
N PRO A 78 -1.03 -8.13 2.48
CA PRO A 78 0.17 -8.28 3.30
C PRO A 78 1.31 -8.98 2.56
N ASN A 79 2.51 -8.42 2.69
CA ASN A 79 3.74 -9.09 2.32
C ASN A 79 3.80 -10.46 3.01
N PRO A 80 4.19 -11.56 2.33
CA PRO A 80 4.22 -12.90 2.91
C PRO A 80 5.04 -13.05 4.20
N ALA A 81 5.99 -12.15 4.45
CA ALA A 81 6.78 -12.12 5.68
C ALA A 81 6.07 -11.40 6.85
N CYS A 82 4.93 -10.76 6.60
CA CYS A 82 4.28 -9.84 7.54
C CYS A 82 2.90 -10.34 7.95
N GLU A 83 2.62 -10.22 9.24
CA GLU A 83 1.29 -10.29 9.80
C GLU A 83 0.75 -8.86 9.94
N VAL A 84 -0.52 -8.66 9.59
CA VAL A 84 -1.19 -7.35 9.69
C VAL A 84 -2.54 -7.55 10.36
N LYS A 85 -2.84 -6.72 11.36
CA LYS A 85 -4.16 -6.66 12.03
C LYS A 85 -4.67 -5.22 12.03
N LEU A 86 -5.98 -5.07 12.24
CA LEU A 86 -6.58 -3.78 12.57
C LEU A 86 -6.91 -3.77 14.06
N VAL A 87 -6.50 -2.72 14.76
CA VAL A 87 -6.83 -2.49 16.18
C VAL A 87 -7.87 -1.37 16.27
N ASP A 88 -8.86 -1.54 17.14
CA ASP A 88 -9.92 -0.54 17.32
C ASP A 88 -9.34 0.80 17.80
N VAL A 89 -9.88 1.90 17.29
CA VAL A 89 -9.53 3.27 17.70
C VAL A 89 -10.83 4.00 18.10
N PRO A 90 -11.33 3.78 19.33
CA PRO A 90 -12.61 4.32 19.78
C PRO A 90 -12.68 5.84 19.73
N GLU A 91 -11.56 6.55 19.95
CA GLU A 91 -11.48 8.01 19.95
C GLU A 91 -11.78 8.62 18.58
N MET A 92 -11.55 7.84 17.50
CA MET A 92 -11.81 8.23 16.11
C MET A 92 -13.06 7.55 15.53
N ASN A 93 -13.77 6.74 16.32
CA ASN A 93 -14.91 5.91 15.89
C ASN A 93 -14.55 4.91 14.76
N TYR A 94 -13.38 4.27 14.87
CA TYR A 94 -12.99 3.14 14.01
C TYR A 94 -12.99 1.84 14.80
N THR A 95 -13.66 0.81 14.28
CA THR A 95 -13.68 -0.52 14.90
C THR A 95 -13.44 -1.62 13.88
N SER A 96 -12.73 -2.66 14.30
CA SER A 96 -12.44 -3.85 13.50
C SER A 96 -13.70 -4.69 13.24
N GLU A 97 -14.80 -4.37 13.90
CA GLU A 97 -16.12 -4.97 13.68
C GLU A 97 -16.99 -4.17 12.69
N ASP A 98 -16.54 -2.99 12.24
CA ASP A 98 -17.27 -2.12 11.33
C ASP A 98 -17.74 -2.85 10.06
N GLN A 99 -18.95 -2.50 9.62
CA GLN A 99 -19.58 -3.07 8.43
C GLN A 99 -19.80 -1.98 7.36
N PRO A 100 -19.65 -2.30 6.05
CA PRO A 100 -19.36 -3.62 5.48
C PRO A 100 -17.89 -4.04 5.53
N TYR A 101 -17.00 -3.16 5.98
CA TYR A 101 -15.56 -3.36 5.96
C TYR A 101 -14.96 -3.00 7.33
N PRO A 102 -14.21 -3.93 7.97
CA PRO A 102 -13.44 -3.66 9.19
C PRO A 102 -12.51 -2.46 9.05
N ARG A 103 -12.44 -1.61 10.07
CA ARG A 103 -11.55 -0.44 10.12
C ARG A 103 -10.74 -0.41 11.42
N GLY A 104 -9.64 0.30 11.45
CA GLY A 104 -8.85 0.45 12.68
C GLY A 104 -7.42 0.83 12.38
N GLU A 105 -6.62 1.01 13.42
CA GLU A 105 -5.19 1.22 13.29
C GLU A 105 -4.54 0.00 12.66
N ILE A 106 -3.70 0.22 11.66
CA ILE A 106 -2.90 -0.83 11.05
C ILE A 106 -1.76 -1.17 12.01
N CYS A 107 -1.72 -2.40 12.50
CA CYS A 107 -0.57 -2.92 13.24
C CYS A 107 0.12 -4.03 12.44
N ALA A 108 1.44 -4.01 12.39
CA ALA A 108 2.25 -4.95 11.63
C ALA A 108 3.24 -5.70 12.51
N ARG A 109 3.47 -6.98 12.21
CA ARG A 109 4.48 -7.82 12.88
C ARG A 109 5.22 -8.66 11.85
N GLY A 110 6.52 -8.86 12.05
CA GLY A 110 7.33 -9.71 11.17
C GLY A 110 8.82 -9.34 11.23
N PRO A 111 9.66 -10.02 10.43
CA PRO A 111 11.10 -9.78 10.40
C PRO A 111 11.49 -8.45 9.72
N ILE A 112 10.50 -7.70 9.20
CA ILE A 112 10.72 -6.40 8.56
C ILE A 112 10.70 -5.24 9.57
N ILE A 113 10.12 -5.47 10.76
CA ILE A 113 10.04 -4.44 11.81
C ILE A 113 11.45 -4.14 12.31
N PHE A 114 11.77 -2.85 12.42
CA PHE A 114 13.05 -2.38 12.92
C PHE A 114 13.32 -2.83 14.36
N GLN A 115 14.57 -2.69 14.81
CA GLN A 115 14.93 -3.04 16.19
C GLN A 115 14.55 -1.99 17.23
N GLY A 116 14.05 -0.83 16.77
CA GLY A 116 13.75 0.33 17.60
C GLY A 116 14.55 1.58 17.23
N TYR A 117 14.19 2.68 17.85
CA TYR A 117 14.86 3.96 17.69
C TYR A 117 16.20 3.99 18.42
N TYR A 118 17.21 4.57 17.77
CA TYR A 118 18.57 4.60 18.32
C TYR A 118 18.64 5.42 19.62
N LYS A 119 19.01 4.75 20.72
CA LYS A 119 19.10 5.31 22.08
C LYS A 119 17.78 5.85 22.64
N ASP A 120 16.65 5.42 22.10
CA ASP A 120 15.33 5.83 22.56
C ASP A 120 14.42 4.62 22.78
N GLU A 121 14.65 3.93 23.90
CA GLU A 121 13.83 2.78 24.30
C GLU A 121 12.39 3.18 24.65
N VAL A 122 12.16 4.43 25.05
CA VAL A 122 10.84 4.93 25.42
C VAL A 122 9.97 5.00 24.17
N GLN A 123 10.41 5.75 23.15
CA GLN A 123 9.66 5.81 21.88
C GLN A 123 9.57 4.43 21.20
N THR A 124 10.58 3.57 21.36
CA THR A 124 10.53 2.21 20.82
C THR A 124 9.39 1.39 21.44
N ARG A 125 9.20 1.46 22.76
CA ARG A 125 8.13 0.76 23.47
C ARG A 125 6.75 1.41 23.28
N GLU A 126 6.72 2.68 22.88
CA GLU A 126 5.47 3.36 22.51
C GLU A 126 4.91 2.84 21.19
N VAL A 127 5.76 2.51 20.22
CA VAL A 127 5.32 2.04 18.90
C VAL A 127 5.37 0.52 18.73
N ILE A 128 6.20 -0.21 19.48
CA ILE A 128 6.22 -1.68 19.49
C ILE A 128 5.68 -2.19 20.83
N ASP A 129 4.59 -2.96 20.78
CA ASP A 129 3.98 -3.55 21.97
C ASP A 129 4.68 -4.82 22.46
N GLU A 130 4.24 -5.35 23.61
CA GLU A 130 4.81 -6.54 24.26
C GLU A 130 4.71 -7.81 23.39
N ASP A 131 3.74 -7.85 22.46
CA ASP A 131 3.51 -8.94 21.51
C ASP A 131 4.27 -8.74 20.18
N SER A 132 5.16 -7.73 20.14
CA SER A 132 5.98 -7.33 19.00
C SER A 132 5.20 -6.78 17.80
N TRP A 133 4.00 -6.24 18.02
CA TRP A 133 3.30 -5.49 16.98
C TRP A 133 3.77 -4.05 16.95
N LEU A 134 4.14 -3.59 15.75
CA LEU A 134 4.33 -2.18 15.46
C LEU A 134 2.97 -1.53 15.22
N HIS A 135 2.65 -0.52 16.01
CA HIS A 135 1.52 0.40 15.86
C HIS A 135 1.93 1.52 14.90
N THR A 136 1.28 1.58 13.74
CA THR A 136 1.71 2.48 12.64
C THR A 136 1.16 3.90 12.79
N GLY A 137 0.09 4.08 13.57
CA GLY A 137 -0.71 5.30 13.61
C GLY A 137 -1.59 5.52 12.36
N ASP A 138 -1.44 4.73 11.29
CA ASP A 138 -2.29 4.85 10.10
C ASP A 138 -3.60 4.06 10.28
N ILE A 139 -4.72 4.63 9.85
CA ILE A 139 -6.01 3.93 9.86
C ILE A 139 -6.21 3.19 8.53
N GLY A 140 -6.48 1.90 8.64
CA GLY A 140 -6.73 0.98 7.55
C GLY A 140 -8.18 0.49 7.48
N LEU A 141 -8.54 -0.03 6.31
CA LEU A 141 -9.79 -0.72 6.01
C LEU A 141 -9.51 -1.97 5.20
N TRP A 142 -10.08 -3.11 5.60
CA TRP A 142 -9.99 -4.35 4.82
C TRP A 142 -11.05 -4.43 3.73
N LEU A 143 -10.61 -4.50 2.48
CA LEU A 143 -11.45 -4.78 1.33
C LEU A 143 -11.60 -6.29 1.11
N PRO A 144 -12.65 -6.73 0.39
CA PRO A 144 -12.82 -8.14 0.03
C PRO A 144 -11.58 -8.68 -0.70
N GLY A 145 -11.17 -9.90 -0.33
CA GLY A 145 -9.98 -10.55 -0.89
C GLY A 145 -8.68 -10.18 -0.18
N GLY A 146 -8.73 -9.61 1.03
CA GLY A 146 -7.53 -9.37 1.86
C GLY A 146 -6.66 -8.21 1.39
N ARG A 147 -7.28 -7.21 0.74
CA ARG A 147 -6.58 -5.99 0.28
C ARG A 147 -6.77 -4.89 1.30
N LEU A 148 -5.69 -4.22 1.66
CA LEU A 148 -5.69 -3.12 2.61
C LEU A 148 -5.86 -1.78 1.89
N LYS A 149 -6.70 -0.91 2.44
CA LYS A 149 -6.84 0.49 2.03
C LYS A 149 -6.54 1.40 3.21
N ILE A 150 -5.68 2.39 3.01
CA ILE A 150 -5.41 3.44 4.01
C ILE A 150 -6.51 4.50 3.88
N ILE A 151 -7.08 4.93 5.00
CA ILE A 151 -8.19 5.88 5.04
C ILE A 151 -7.96 7.10 5.92
N ASP A 152 -7.04 7.06 6.88
CA ASP A 152 -6.70 8.21 7.75
C ASP A 152 -5.31 8.07 8.43
N ARG A 153 -4.87 9.10 9.17
CA ARG A 153 -3.65 9.18 9.99
C ARG A 153 -3.86 9.89 11.32
#